data_AF-A0A9X3YZB7-F1
#
_entry.id   AF-A0A9X3YZB7-F1
#
_cell.length_a   1.000
_cell.length_b   1.000
_cell.length_c   1.000
_cell.angle_alpha   90.00
_cell.angle_beta   90.00
_cell.angle_gamma   90.00
#
_symmetry.space_group_name_H-M   'P 1'
#
loop_
_entity.id
_entity.type
_entity.pdbx_description
1 polymer ?
#
loop_
_entity_poly.entity_id
_entity_poly.type
_entity_poly.pdbx_seq_one_letter_code
_entity_poly.pdbx_strand_id
1 'polypeptide(L)'
;MLPIVMLTALFLPTPYLPDDMVLTVFASIERSGDGDNRASLRRLAVNQQSEFDKTALGHSKVLLHRRAEQEVCLGDGASLLGRHFVGLQPFDDVDTAEELEDEDNGAGMSKQLGRPCWLQDPIHTSQRYYFLAQFVESELRRIDPGYDGIFGDGTGYLFADQRAKKLGEGDAAGHFLIQFT
;
A
#
# COMPACT_ATOMS: atom_id res chain seq x y z
N MET A 1 -7.89 -4.56 12.17
CA MET A 1 -6.97 -4.08 11.10
C MET A 1 -6.94 -2.57 11.14
N LEU A 2 -5.75 -1.99 10.96
CA LEU A 2 -5.50 -0.56 10.88
C LEU A 2 -5.63 -0.11 9.42
N PRO A 3 -6.40 0.94 9.08
CA PRO A 3 -6.29 1.59 7.78
C PRO A 3 -4.92 2.28 7.68
N ILE A 4 -4.10 1.89 6.70
CA ILE A 4 -2.74 2.42 6.52
C ILE A 4 -2.60 3.36 5.33
N VAL A 5 -3.44 3.19 4.32
CA VAL A 5 -3.49 4.03 3.12
C VAL A 5 -4.93 4.10 2.64
N MET A 6 -5.41 5.31 2.31
CA MET A 6 -6.70 5.52 1.65
C MET A 6 -6.47 6.32 0.37
N LEU A 7 -6.97 5.80 -0.74
CA LEU A 7 -6.87 6.42 -2.06
C LEU A 7 -8.27 6.86 -2.52
N THR A 8 -8.34 8.06 -3.10
CA THR A 8 -9.57 8.61 -3.67
C THR A 8 -9.50 8.55 -5.21
N ALA A 9 -10.60 8.90 -5.88
CA ALA A 9 -10.62 9.02 -7.35
C ALA A 9 -9.56 10.01 -7.91
N LEU A 10 -9.09 10.95 -7.09
CA LEU A 10 -8.03 11.91 -7.44
C LEU A 10 -6.61 11.33 -7.42
N PHE A 11 -6.45 10.08 -6.97
CA PHE A 11 -5.13 9.49 -6.86
C PHE A 11 -4.46 9.32 -8.22
N LEU A 12 -5.19 8.85 -9.23
CA LEU A 12 -4.68 8.73 -10.59
C LEU A 12 -5.15 9.90 -11.47
N PRO A 13 -4.38 10.31 -12.49
CA PRO A 13 -4.78 11.37 -13.43
C PRO A 13 -6.07 11.03 -14.19
N THR A 14 -6.36 9.75 -14.39
CA THR A 14 -7.60 9.27 -15.01
C THR A 14 -8.50 8.68 -13.93
N PRO A 15 -9.82 8.99 -13.93
CA PRO A 15 -10.75 8.47 -12.93
C PRO A 15 -10.67 6.95 -12.87
N TYR A 16 -10.16 6.40 -11.78
CA TYR A 16 -9.99 4.96 -11.56
C TYR A 16 -11.08 4.39 -10.64
N LEU A 17 -11.67 5.21 -9.79
CA LEU A 17 -12.77 4.87 -8.88
C LEU A 17 -13.95 5.84 -9.11
N PRO A 18 -15.19 5.45 -8.78
CA PRO A 18 -16.30 6.40 -8.63
C PRO A 18 -15.97 7.50 -7.59
N ASP A 19 -16.50 8.70 -7.77
CA ASP A 19 -16.17 9.87 -6.93
C ASP A 19 -16.60 9.72 -5.46
N ASP A 20 -17.65 8.94 -5.19
CA ASP A 20 -18.15 8.64 -3.85
C ASP A 20 -17.44 7.44 -3.19
N MET A 21 -16.49 6.81 -3.88
CA MET A 21 -15.78 5.61 -3.42
C MET A 21 -14.31 5.89 -3.13
N VAL A 22 -13.76 5.13 -2.19
CA VAL A 22 -12.34 5.12 -1.85
C VAL A 22 -11.82 3.70 -1.76
N LEU A 23 -10.53 3.54 -2.08
CA LEU A 23 -9.80 2.30 -1.93
C LEU A 23 -8.94 2.39 -0.67
N THR A 24 -9.22 1.57 0.33
CA THR A 24 -8.48 1.59 1.59
C THR A 24 -7.73 0.29 1.82
N VAL A 25 -6.46 0.41 2.16
CA VAL A 25 -5.62 -0.69 2.61
C VAL A 25 -5.75 -0.81 4.12
N PHE A 26 -6.30 -1.95 4.56
CA PHE A 26 -6.36 -2.35 5.96
C PHE A 26 -5.32 -3.42 6.22
N ALA A 27 -4.52 -3.26 7.28
CA ALA A 27 -3.48 -4.22 7.64
C ALA A 27 -3.58 -4.63 9.11
N SER A 28 -3.30 -5.90 9.40
CA SER A 28 -3.21 -6.45 10.76
C SER A 28 -1.82 -6.19 11.33
N ILE A 29 -1.56 -4.92 11.64
CA ILE A 29 -0.31 -4.48 12.25
C ILE A 29 -0.57 -4.26 13.74
N GLU A 30 0.22 -4.93 14.56
CA GLU A 30 0.24 -4.68 15.99
C GLU A 30 1.29 -3.56 16.22
N ARG A 31 1.02 -2.61 17.13
CA ARG A 31 2.01 -1.60 17.55
C ARG A 31 2.44 -1.91 18.97
N SER A 32 3.67 -2.38 19.17
CA SER A 32 4.25 -2.57 20.50
C SER A 32 4.94 -1.28 20.91
N GLY A 33 4.75 -0.81 22.14
CA GLY A 33 5.54 0.31 22.68
C GLY A 33 7.03 -0.01 22.88
N ASP A 34 7.46 -1.26 22.63
CA ASP A 34 8.78 -1.78 23.03
C ASP A 34 9.46 -2.66 21.94
N GLY A 35 9.41 -2.19 20.69
CA GLY A 35 10.39 -2.58 19.65
C GLY A 35 10.24 -3.92 18.92
N ASP A 36 9.53 -4.92 19.47
CA ASP A 36 9.50 -6.27 18.87
C ASP A 36 8.16 -6.65 18.20
N ASN A 37 7.69 -5.83 17.25
CA ASN A 37 6.47 -6.13 16.47
C ASN A 37 6.72 -6.75 15.08
N ARG A 38 7.93 -7.27 14.82
CA ARG A 38 8.25 -7.94 13.54
C ARG A 38 7.39 -9.19 13.29
N ALA A 39 6.78 -9.77 14.31
CA ALA A 39 5.90 -10.93 14.16
C ALA A 39 4.62 -10.62 13.36
N SER A 40 3.99 -9.44 13.58
CA SER A 40 2.81 -9.04 12.81
C SER A 40 3.20 -8.64 11.37
N LEU A 41 4.33 -7.95 11.21
CA LEU A 41 4.89 -7.60 9.90
C LEU A 41 5.21 -8.83 9.05
N ARG A 42 5.76 -9.90 9.64
CA ARG A 42 6.03 -11.16 8.92
C ARG A 42 4.79 -11.82 8.31
N ARG A 43 3.59 -11.52 8.83
CA ARG A 43 2.33 -12.00 8.25
C ARG A 43 1.94 -11.25 6.97
N LEU A 44 2.45 -10.03 6.81
CA LEU A 44 2.27 -9.16 5.64
C LEU A 44 3.43 -9.30 4.64
N ALA A 45 4.59 -9.77 5.12
CA ALA A 45 5.81 -9.90 4.34
C ALA A 45 5.71 -10.98 3.26
N VAL A 46 6.02 -10.59 2.02
CA VAL A 46 6.14 -11.47 0.85
C VAL A 46 7.46 -11.14 0.16
N ASN A 47 8.53 -11.77 0.64
CA ASN A 47 9.89 -11.50 0.17
C ASN A 47 10.27 -12.35 -1.05
N GLN A 48 9.49 -13.39 -1.35
CA GLN A 48 9.70 -14.27 -2.50
C GLN A 48 8.38 -14.78 -3.06
N GLN A 49 8.34 -15.12 -4.35
CA GLN A 49 7.13 -15.49 -5.07
C GLN A 49 6.34 -16.64 -4.41
N SER A 50 7.03 -17.60 -3.80
CA SER A 50 6.40 -18.74 -3.11
C SER A 50 5.63 -18.35 -1.84
N GLU A 51 5.82 -17.13 -1.34
CA GLU A 51 5.09 -16.59 -0.20
C GLU A 51 3.82 -15.83 -0.61
N PHE A 52 3.56 -15.66 -1.92
CA PHE A 52 2.47 -14.82 -2.39
C PHE A 52 1.09 -15.29 -1.90
N ASP A 53 0.91 -16.59 -1.68
CA ASP A 53 -0.33 -17.16 -1.14
C ASP A 53 -0.66 -16.65 0.27
N LYS A 54 0.31 -16.09 1.02
CA LYS A 54 0.06 -15.42 2.30
C LYS A 54 -0.94 -14.27 2.17
N THR A 55 -1.00 -13.63 1.00
CA THR A 55 -1.95 -12.53 0.74
C THR A 55 -3.42 -12.99 0.86
N ALA A 56 -3.70 -14.28 0.63
CA ALA A 56 -5.02 -14.87 0.80
C ALA A 56 -5.41 -15.16 2.26
N LEU A 57 -4.45 -15.14 3.20
CA LEU A 57 -4.71 -15.38 4.63
C LEU A 57 -5.44 -14.21 5.31
N GLY A 58 -5.61 -13.09 4.60
CA GLY A 58 -6.40 -11.96 5.09
C GLY A 58 -5.74 -11.20 6.23
N HIS A 59 -4.41 -11.12 6.23
CA HIS A 59 -3.66 -10.22 7.13
C HIS A 59 -3.58 -8.79 6.60
N SER A 60 -3.80 -8.59 5.30
CA SER A 60 -4.14 -7.33 4.67
C SER A 60 -5.43 -7.46 3.88
N LYS A 61 -6.15 -6.35 3.70
CA LYS A 61 -7.32 -6.25 2.82
C LYS A 61 -7.28 -4.92 2.09
N VAL A 62 -7.44 -4.97 0.78
CA VAL A 62 -7.64 -3.77 -0.05
C VAL A 62 -9.12 -3.73 -0.38
N LEU A 63 -9.85 -2.79 0.20
CA LEU A 63 -11.30 -2.72 0.09
C LEU A 63 -11.74 -1.46 -0.63
N LEU A 64 -12.67 -1.63 -1.56
CA LEU A 64 -13.44 -0.51 -2.11
C LEU A 64 -14.63 -0.26 -1.20
N HIS A 65 -14.81 0.97 -0.74
CA HIS A 65 -15.98 1.33 0.05
C HIS A 65 -16.38 2.77 -0.17
N ARG A 66 -17.61 3.11 0.22
CA ARG A 66 -18.06 4.50 0.15
C ARG A 66 -17.21 5.37 1.06
N ARG A 67 -16.88 6.55 0.57
CA ARG A 67 -16.27 7.59 1.39
C ARG A 67 -17.30 8.03 2.43
N ALA A 68 -16.97 7.86 3.70
CA ALA A 68 -17.82 8.38 4.77
C ALA A 68 -17.81 9.92 4.74
N GLU A 69 -18.97 10.54 4.99
CA GLU A 69 -19.09 11.99 5.13
C GLU A 69 -18.31 12.51 6.36
N GLN A 70 -18.24 11.67 7.39
CA GLN A 70 -17.57 11.94 8.65
C GLN A 70 -16.75 10.73 9.06
N GLU A 71 -15.57 10.98 9.65
CA GLU A 71 -14.76 9.91 10.21
C GLU A 71 -15.49 9.29 11.40
N VAL A 72 -15.47 7.96 11.48
CA VAL A 72 -15.92 7.25 12.67
C VAL A 72 -14.86 7.44 13.74
N CYS A 73 -15.12 8.34 14.69
CA CYS A 73 -14.28 8.47 15.87
C CYS A 73 -14.43 7.20 16.72
N LEU A 74 -13.49 6.28 16.57
CA LEU A 74 -13.30 5.21 17.54
C LEU A 74 -12.71 5.87 18.80
N GLY A 75 -13.30 5.65 19.97
CA GLY A 75 -12.89 6.32 21.22
C GLY A 75 -11.41 6.12 21.58
N ASP A 76 -10.97 6.74 22.67
CA ASP A 76 -9.55 6.94 23.08
C ASP A 76 -8.61 5.71 23.03
N GLY A 77 -9.14 4.48 22.90
CA GLY A 77 -8.36 3.25 22.78
C GLY A 77 -8.01 2.82 21.34
N ALA A 78 -8.50 3.49 20.30
CA ALA A 78 -8.20 3.10 18.92
C ALA A 78 -6.89 3.73 18.43
N SER A 79 -5.88 2.88 18.19
CA SER A 79 -4.66 3.29 17.49
C SER A 79 -4.98 3.53 16.02
N LEU A 80 -5.14 4.79 15.63
CA LEU A 80 -5.29 5.21 14.24
C LEU A 80 -4.03 5.93 13.76
N LEU A 81 -3.76 5.85 12.47
CA LEU A 81 -2.81 6.76 11.83
C LEU A 81 -3.41 8.16 11.76
N GLY A 82 -2.56 9.17 11.85
CA GLY A 82 -3.00 10.54 11.62
C GLY A 82 -3.53 10.70 10.19
N ARG A 83 -4.40 11.68 9.99
CA ARG A 83 -4.81 12.04 8.63
C ARG A 83 -3.73 12.93 8.00
N HIS A 84 -3.00 12.35 7.07
CA HIS A 84 -1.97 13.06 6.31
C HIS A 84 -2.26 13.01 4.82
N PHE A 85 -1.90 14.09 4.13
CA PHE A 85 -1.89 14.12 2.68
C PHE A 85 -0.46 13.85 2.23
N VAL A 86 -0.25 12.65 1.69
CA VAL A 86 1.03 12.27 1.08
C VAL A 86 0.92 12.52 -0.41
N GLY A 87 1.58 13.57 -0.88
CA GLY A 87 1.77 13.80 -2.31
C GLY A 87 2.92 12.95 -2.82
N LEU A 88 2.69 12.20 -3.89
CA LEU A 88 3.75 11.47 -4.57
C LEU A 88 4.52 12.44 -5.46
N GLN A 89 5.84 12.31 -5.46
CA GLN A 89 6.71 13.18 -6.23
C GLN A 89 6.75 12.73 -7.70
N PRO A 90 6.74 13.66 -8.66
CA PRO A 90 6.99 13.31 -10.05
C PRO A 90 8.44 12.84 -10.20
N PHE A 91 8.68 11.99 -11.20
CA PHE A 91 10.03 11.56 -11.54
C PHE A 91 10.85 12.73 -12.06
N ASP A 92 12.09 12.81 -11.58
CA ASP A 92 13.13 13.57 -12.24
C ASP A 92 13.83 12.72 -13.33
N ASP A 93 14.88 13.29 -13.94
CA ASP A 93 15.63 12.62 -15.00
C ASP A 93 16.36 11.35 -14.50
N VAL A 94 16.77 11.34 -13.23
CA VAL A 94 17.44 10.19 -12.59
C VAL A 94 16.42 9.10 -12.32
N ASP A 95 15.30 9.44 -11.70
CA ASP A 95 14.21 8.48 -11.43
C ASP A 95 13.70 7.86 -12.74
N THR A 96 13.57 8.67 -13.80
CA THR A 96 13.14 8.18 -15.11
C THR A 96 14.17 7.22 -15.72
N ALA A 97 15.46 7.47 -15.55
CA ALA A 97 16.49 6.57 -16.02
C ALA A 97 16.48 5.24 -15.24
N GLU A 98 16.40 5.30 -13.91
CA GLU A 98 16.28 4.12 -13.05
C GLU A 98 15.02 3.30 -13.36
N GLU A 99 13.89 3.98 -13.62
CA GLU A 99 12.64 3.32 -14.00
C GLU A 99 12.77 2.46 -15.26
N LEU A 100 13.63 2.90 -16.19
CA LEU A 100 13.79 2.30 -17.52
C LEU A 100 14.98 1.35 -17.62
N GLU A 101 15.87 1.34 -16.63
CA GLU A 101 17.12 0.58 -16.66
C GLU A 101 16.89 -0.94 -16.60
N ASP A 102 15.94 -1.39 -15.79
CA ASP A 102 15.64 -2.80 -15.55
C ASP A 102 14.20 -3.15 -16.00
N GLU A 103 14.00 -4.41 -16.42
CA GLU A 103 12.68 -4.87 -16.88
C GLU A 103 11.71 -5.13 -15.72
N ASP A 104 12.24 -5.59 -14.58
CA ASP A 104 11.49 -6.01 -13.40
C ASP A 104 11.49 -4.96 -12.28
N ASN A 105 12.51 -4.10 -12.24
CA ASN A 105 12.70 -3.06 -11.23
C ASN A 105 12.60 -1.65 -11.80
N GLY A 106 12.02 -0.75 -11.02
CA GLY A 106 12.01 0.69 -11.31
C GLY A 106 12.58 1.54 -10.18
N ALA A 107 12.33 2.85 -10.26
CA ALA A 107 12.82 3.83 -9.28
C ALA A 107 12.38 3.52 -7.84
N GLY A 108 13.27 3.73 -6.87
CA GLY A 108 13.12 3.32 -5.47
C GLY A 108 12.26 4.22 -4.57
N MET A 109 11.60 5.23 -5.11
CA MET A 109 10.80 6.22 -4.38
C MET A 109 9.31 5.83 -4.23
N SER A 110 8.56 6.43 -3.31
CA SER A 110 7.10 6.26 -3.30
C SER A 110 6.51 6.83 -4.59
N LYS A 111 5.70 6.02 -5.29
CA LYS A 111 5.18 6.40 -6.62
C LYS A 111 3.86 5.74 -6.98
N GLN A 112 3.22 6.33 -7.99
CA GLN A 112 2.05 5.80 -8.69
C GLN A 112 2.50 5.09 -9.95
N LEU A 113 1.94 3.91 -10.20
CA LEU A 113 2.15 3.16 -11.44
C LEU A 113 3.65 2.96 -11.77
N GLY A 114 3.93 2.50 -12.98
CA GLY A 114 5.28 2.14 -13.39
C GLY A 114 5.65 0.71 -12.98
N ARG A 115 6.93 0.48 -12.73
CA ARG A 115 7.50 -0.77 -12.27
C ARG A 115 7.76 -0.72 -10.76
N PRO A 116 7.39 -1.75 -10.00
CA PRO A 116 7.82 -1.85 -8.61
C PRO A 116 9.35 -1.79 -8.50
N CYS A 117 9.88 -1.20 -7.43
CA CYS A 117 11.27 -1.39 -7.03
C CYS A 117 11.30 -2.48 -5.96
N TRP A 118 11.72 -3.70 -6.30
CA TRP A 118 11.68 -4.82 -5.37
C TRP A 118 12.86 -4.76 -4.41
N LEU A 119 12.58 -4.84 -3.10
CA LEU A 119 13.64 -4.93 -2.08
C LEU A 119 14.20 -6.36 -1.95
N GLN A 120 13.47 -7.35 -2.45
CA GLN A 120 13.79 -8.78 -2.43
C GLN A 120 13.52 -9.37 -3.82
N ASP A 121 13.04 -10.61 -3.90
CA ASP A 121 12.68 -11.19 -5.20
C ASP A 121 11.43 -10.49 -5.79
N PRO A 122 11.38 -10.30 -7.12
CA PRO A 122 10.19 -9.81 -7.81
C PRO A 122 8.94 -10.68 -7.54
N ILE A 123 7.81 -10.02 -7.31
CA ILE A 123 6.52 -10.68 -7.10
C ILE A 123 5.60 -10.42 -8.29
N HIS A 124 5.36 -11.46 -9.09
CA HIS A 124 4.47 -11.41 -10.24
C HIS A 124 3.05 -11.79 -9.82
N THR A 125 2.13 -10.82 -9.90
CA THR A 125 0.71 -11.06 -9.65
C THR A 125 0.01 -11.59 -10.91
N SER A 126 -1.14 -12.25 -10.75
CA SER A 126 -1.96 -12.62 -11.93
C SER A 126 -2.34 -11.39 -12.76
N GLN A 127 -2.56 -11.57 -14.06
CA GLN A 127 -2.96 -10.51 -15.01
C GLN A 127 -4.28 -9.79 -14.63
N ARG A 128 -5.02 -10.26 -13.63
CA ARG A 128 -6.19 -9.56 -13.09
C ARG A 128 -5.80 -8.29 -12.33
N TYR A 129 -4.61 -8.28 -11.73
CA TYR A 129 -4.13 -7.19 -10.91
C TYR A 129 -3.04 -6.42 -11.63
N TYR A 130 -2.94 -5.13 -11.34
CA TYR A 130 -1.87 -4.28 -11.85
C TYR A 130 -1.24 -3.52 -10.69
N PHE A 131 0.04 -3.18 -10.82
CA PHE A 131 0.73 -2.37 -9.84
C PHE A 131 0.13 -0.96 -9.81
N LEU A 132 -0.41 -0.56 -8.65
CA LEU A 132 -1.04 0.74 -8.47
C LEU A 132 -0.07 1.75 -7.83
N ALA A 133 0.62 1.34 -6.77
CA ALA A 133 1.52 2.21 -6.04
C ALA A 133 2.52 1.42 -5.19
N GLN A 134 3.66 2.04 -4.93
CA GLN A 134 4.57 1.65 -3.84
C GLN A 134 4.73 2.78 -2.85
N PHE A 135 4.93 2.41 -1.59
CA PHE A 135 5.06 3.32 -0.46
C PHE A 135 6.32 2.96 0.33
N VAL A 136 7.30 3.86 0.34
CA VAL A 136 8.56 3.69 1.06
C VAL A 136 8.39 4.21 2.48
N GLU A 137 8.62 3.37 3.49
CA GLU A 137 8.35 3.75 4.89
C GLU A 137 9.12 5.00 5.31
N SER A 138 10.41 5.09 4.93
CA SER A 138 11.26 6.21 5.32
C SER A 138 10.73 7.56 4.80
N GLU A 139 10.11 7.58 3.63
CA GLU A 139 9.47 8.79 3.08
C GLU A 139 8.17 9.12 3.79
N LEU A 140 7.33 8.12 4.07
CA LEU A 140 6.10 8.31 4.84
C LEU A 140 6.39 8.81 6.26
N ARG A 141 7.38 8.21 6.92
CA ARG A 141 7.82 8.57 8.28
C ARG A 141 8.31 10.01 8.38
N ARG A 142 8.87 10.58 7.30
CA ARG A 142 9.27 11.99 7.25
C ARG A 142 8.07 12.94 7.30
N ILE A 143 6.90 12.49 6.86
CA ILE A 143 5.65 13.27 6.83
C ILE A 143 4.84 13.04 8.11
N ASP A 144 4.72 11.78 8.53
CA ASP A 144 4.04 11.38 9.75
C ASP A 144 4.83 10.28 10.47
N PRO A 145 5.42 10.57 11.65
CA PRO A 145 6.11 9.58 12.48
C PRO A 145 5.24 8.38 12.86
N GLY A 146 3.91 8.48 12.76
CA GLY A 146 3.00 7.37 12.93
C GLY A 146 3.24 6.20 11.96
N TYR A 147 3.92 6.43 10.83
CA TYR A 147 4.32 5.38 9.88
C TYR A 147 5.57 4.59 10.28
N ASP A 148 6.25 4.98 11.35
CA ASP A 148 7.45 4.29 11.83
C ASP A 148 7.16 2.80 12.14
N GLY A 149 7.93 1.91 11.51
CA GLY A 149 7.83 0.47 11.68
C GLY A 149 6.59 -0.20 11.07
N ILE A 150 5.77 0.51 10.27
CA ILE A 150 4.56 -0.09 9.64
C ILE A 150 4.90 -1.10 8.54
N PHE A 151 6.00 -0.90 7.83
CA PHE A 151 6.56 -1.78 6.81
C PHE A 151 7.90 -2.40 7.23
N GLY A 152 8.39 -2.11 8.44
CA GLY A 152 9.64 -2.64 8.99
C GLY A 152 10.87 -2.03 8.31
N ASP A 153 10.88 -0.71 8.15
CA ASP A 153 11.86 0.04 7.32
C ASP A 153 11.89 -0.43 5.85
N GLY A 154 10.80 -1.03 5.38
CA GLY A 154 10.65 -1.57 4.03
C GLY A 154 9.75 -0.76 3.10
N THR A 155 9.23 -1.44 2.09
CA THR A 155 8.33 -0.90 1.07
C THR A 155 7.02 -1.68 1.05
N GLY A 156 5.91 -0.95 1.05
CA GLY A 156 4.57 -1.50 0.84
C GLY A 156 4.17 -1.40 -0.63
N TYR A 157 3.66 -2.50 -1.19
CA TYR A 157 3.24 -2.59 -2.60
C TYR A 157 1.74 -2.83 -2.67
N LEU A 158 1.06 -1.97 -3.42
CA LEU A 158 -0.37 -2.04 -3.66
C LEU A 158 -0.64 -2.47 -5.10
N PHE A 159 -1.31 -3.61 -5.24
CA PHE A 159 -1.81 -4.12 -6.50
C PHE A 159 -3.33 -3.99 -6.54
N ALA A 160 -3.84 -3.39 -7.60
CA ALA A 160 -5.26 -3.11 -7.77
C ALA A 160 -5.91 -4.08 -8.75
N ASP A 161 -7.16 -4.46 -8.51
CA ASP A 161 -7.96 -5.17 -9.49
C ASP A 161 -8.24 -4.24 -10.68
N GLN A 162 -7.94 -4.70 -11.89
CA GLN A 162 -8.24 -3.96 -13.13
C GLN A 162 -9.74 -3.66 -13.28
N ARG A 163 -10.61 -4.42 -12.60
CA ARG A 163 -12.06 -4.27 -12.60
C ARG A 163 -12.60 -3.41 -11.48
N ALA A 164 -11.77 -2.72 -10.69
CA ALA A 164 -12.24 -1.96 -9.52
C ALA A 164 -13.39 -0.99 -9.80
N LYS A 165 -13.45 -0.37 -11.00
CA LYS A 165 -14.58 0.48 -11.44
C LYS A 165 -15.95 -0.21 -11.45
N LYS A 166 -15.96 -1.54 -11.54
CA LYS A 166 -17.17 -2.38 -11.61
C LYS A 166 -17.48 -3.07 -10.28
N LEU A 167 -16.63 -2.90 -9.27
CA LEU A 167 -16.82 -3.47 -7.96
C LEU A 167 -17.81 -2.64 -7.13
N GLY A 168 -18.49 -3.30 -6.21
CA GLY A 168 -19.40 -2.68 -5.26
C GLY A 168 -18.72 -2.30 -3.95
N GLU A 169 -19.50 -1.67 -3.08
CA GLU A 169 -19.09 -1.38 -1.71
C GLU A 169 -18.79 -2.68 -0.93
N GLY A 170 -17.64 -2.72 -0.27
CA GLY A 170 -17.17 -3.86 0.53
C GLY A 170 -16.38 -4.90 -0.25
N ASP A 171 -16.29 -4.78 -1.58
CA ASP A 171 -15.56 -5.74 -2.41
C ASP A 171 -14.05 -5.63 -2.21
N ALA A 172 -13.38 -6.78 -2.24
CA ALA A 172 -11.93 -6.85 -2.32
C ALA A 172 -11.47 -6.36 -3.70
N ALA A 173 -10.62 -5.33 -3.70
CA ALA A 173 -10.23 -4.57 -4.88
C ALA A 173 -8.72 -4.62 -5.15
N GLY A 174 -7.99 -5.55 -4.53
CA GLY A 174 -6.55 -5.68 -4.71
C GLY A 174 -5.83 -6.54 -3.68
N HIS A 175 -4.51 -6.49 -3.75
CA HIS A 175 -3.58 -7.09 -2.80
C HIS A 175 -2.64 -6.03 -2.25
N PHE A 176 -2.27 -6.19 -0.99
CA PHE A 176 -1.22 -5.39 -0.37
C PHE A 176 -0.22 -6.32 0.32
N LEU A 177 1.06 -6.11 0.06
CA LEU A 177 2.17 -6.84 0.65
C LEU A 177 3.29 -5.88 1.00
N ILE A 178 4.18 -6.31 1.88
CA ILE A 178 5.41 -5.56 2.20
C ILE A 178 6.64 -6.40 1.86
N GLN A 179 7.73 -5.74 1.48
CA GLN A 179 9.07 -6.31 1.51
C GLN A 179 9.93 -5.48 2.44
N PHE A 180 10.83 -6.12 3.16
CA PHE A 180 11.84 -5.49 3.99
C PHE A 180 13.07 -6.40 4.10
N THR A 181 14.19 -5.81 4.53
CA THR A 181 15.48 -6.50 4.72
C THR A 181 15.68 -7.01 6.15
#